data_AF-A0A519WY72-F1
#
_entry.id   AF-A0A519WY72-F1
#
_cell.length_a   1.000
_cell.length_b   1.000
_cell.length_c   1.000
_cell.angle_alpha   90.00
_cell.angle_beta   90.00
_cell.angle_gamma   90.00
#
_symmetry.space_group_name_H-M   'P 1'
#
loop_
_entity.id
_entity.type
_entity.pdbx_description
1 polymer ?
#
loop_
_entity_poly.entity_id
_entity_poly.type
_entity_poly.pdbx_seq_one_letter_code
_entity_poly.pdbx_strand_id
1 'polypeptide(L)'
;MQYSDQLLQAIENYLNGNATAAEQQMVNDWYRSFDDAEVIVDVNDAAYEKLVDARLKLRIHKSAGVVIKEVKTIRLWPRIAGIAAAVAAITLGVWLYNISNTPRHPEFSSGSPLANDVAPGKHTATLTLANGKTINLSDAKTG
;
A
#
# COMPACT_ATOMS: atom_id res chain seq x y z
N MET A 1 12.39 -45.07 -40.86
CA MET A 1 11.68 -44.60 -42.07
C MET A 1 12.66 -43.80 -42.89
N GLN A 2 13.04 -44.29 -44.06
CA GLN A 2 14.02 -43.64 -44.94
C GLN A 2 13.21 -42.90 -46.00
N TYR A 3 13.16 -41.57 -45.93
CA TYR A 3 12.52 -40.76 -46.97
C TYR A 3 13.32 -40.92 -48.26
N SER A 4 12.65 -41.04 -49.41
CA SER A 4 13.35 -41.15 -50.69
C SER A 4 14.11 -39.85 -50.97
N ASP A 5 15.32 -39.93 -51.54
CA ASP A 5 16.11 -38.74 -51.89
C ASP A 5 15.34 -37.79 -52.83
N GLN A 6 14.44 -38.35 -53.65
CA GLN A 6 13.52 -37.60 -54.51
C GLN A 6 12.53 -36.74 -53.73
N LEU A 7 12.02 -37.23 -52.58
CA LEU A 7 11.12 -36.44 -51.75
C LEU A 7 11.84 -35.25 -51.10
N LEU A 8 13.06 -35.47 -50.61
CA LEU A 8 13.87 -34.42 -50.00
C LEU A 8 14.18 -33.31 -51.01
N GLN A 9 14.55 -33.69 -52.23
CA GLN A 9 14.80 -32.75 -53.32
C GLN A 9 13.52 -31.99 -53.74
N ALA A 10 12.38 -32.69 -53.81
CA ALA A 10 11.08 -32.07 -54.10
C ALA A 10 10.68 -31.04 -53.01
N ILE A 11 10.94 -31.35 -51.73
CA ILE A 11 10.70 -30.41 -50.60
C ILE A 11 11.61 -29.18 -50.72
N GLU A 12 12.89 -29.36 -51.03
CA GLU A 12 13.82 -28.24 -51.21
C GLU A 12 13.38 -27.33 -52.36
N ASN A 13 13.02 -27.91 -53.51
CA ASN A 13 12.49 -27.16 -54.65
C ASN A 13 11.17 -26.46 -54.32
N TYR A 14 10.31 -27.09 -53.51
CA TYR A 14 9.04 -26.53 -53.06
C TYR A 14 9.25 -25.30 -52.16
N LEU A 15 10.20 -25.38 -51.22
CA LEU A 15 10.56 -24.27 -50.33
C LEU A 15 11.19 -23.10 -51.08
N ASN A 16 11.93 -23.37 -52.14
CA ASN A 16 12.55 -22.36 -52.99
C ASN A 16 11.59 -21.76 -54.04
N GLY A 17 10.36 -22.28 -54.16
CA GLY A 17 9.37 -21.82 -55.14
C GLY A 17 9.61 -22.29 -56.58
N ASN A 18 10.53 -23.22 -56.79
CA ASN A 18 10.92 -23.75 -58.10
C ASN A 18 10.33 -25.15 -58.40
N ALA A 19 9.53 -25.71 -57.48
CA ALA A 19 8.93 -27.03 -57.66
C ALA A 19 7.98 -27.08 -58.86
N THR A 20 8.16 -28.11 -59.67
CA THR A 20 7.25 -28.51 -60.73
C THR A 20 5.92 -29.01 -60.16
N ALA A 21 4.86 -29.03 -60.97
CA ALA A 21 3.54 -29.51 -60.52
C ALA A 21 3.58 -30.95 -59.98
N ALA A 22 4.43 -31.81 -60.55
CA ALA A 22 4.62 -33.18 -60.08
C ALA A 22 5.30 -33.25 -58.71
N GLU A 23 6.33 -32.43 -58.48
CA GLU A 23 7.01 -32.33 -57.17
C GLU A 23 6.08 -31.76 -56.10
N GLN A 24 5.27 -30.74 -56.44
CA GLN A 24 4.26 -30.20 -55.53
C GLN A 24 3.25 -31.26 -55.10
N GLN A 25 2.79 -32.08 -56.04
CA GLN A 25 1.85 -33.16 -55.75
C GLN A 25 2.49 -34.22 -54.85
N MET A 26 3.74 -34.59 -55.10
CA MET A 26 4.48 -35.53 -54.25
C MET A 26 4.65 -35.02 -52.81
N VAL A 27 4.94 -33.72 -52.63
CA VAL A 27 5.01 -33.09 -51.30
C VAL A 27 3.64 -33.07 -50.62
N ASN A 28 2.58 -32.76 -51.36
CA ASN A 28 1.21 -32.74 -50.83
C ASN A 28 0.72 -34.14 -50.42
N ASP A 29 1.02 -35.16 -51.23
CA ASP A 29 0.67 -36.55 -50.92
C ASP A 29 1.42 -37.04 -49.68
N TRP A 30 2.70 -36.69 -49.55
CA TRP A 30 3.46 -36.94 -48.32
C TRP A 30 2.86 -36.18 -47.12
N TYR A 31 2.50 -34.91 -47.28
CA TYR A 31 1.88 -34.11 -46.22
C TYR A 31 0.54 -34.70 -45.76
N ARG A 32 -0.26 -35.20 -46.70
CA ARG A 32 -1.55 -35.87 -46.43
C ARG A 32 -1.41 -37.32 -45.97
N SER A 33 -0.22 -37.91 -46.04
CA SER A 33 0.04 -39.27 -45.54
C SER A 33 0.11 -39.34 -44.02
N PHE A 34 0.27 -38.20 -43.36
CA PHE A 34 0.11 -38.09 -41.92
C PHE A 34 -1.38 -38.07 -41.58
N ASP A 35 -1.76 -38.80 -40.55
CA ASP A 35 -3.12 -38.82 -40.05
C ASP A 35 -3.47 -37.41 -39.55
N ASP A 36 -4.33 -36.71 -40.27
CA ASP A 36 -4.99 -35.46 -39.86
C ASP A 36 -6.03 -35.80 -38.77
N ALA A 37 -5.61 -36.55 -37.74
CA ALA A 37 -6.39 -36.71 -36.54
C ALA A 37 -6.65 -35.30 -36.02
N GLU A 38 -7.93 -34.89 -36.00
CA GLU A 38 -8.35 -33.61 -35.43
C GLU A 38 -7.63 -33.44 -34.10
N VAL A 39 -6.64 -32.54 -34.09
CA VAL A 39 -5.93 -32.22 -32.86
C VAL A 39 -6.94 -31.46 -32.02
N ILE A 40 -7.63 -32.18 -31.14
CA ILE A 40 -8.44 -31.58 -30.10
C ILE A 40 -7.46 -30.84 -29.19
N VAL A 41 -7.30 -29.55 -29.44
CA VAL A 41 -6.54 -28.67 -28.57
C VAL A 41 -7.38 -28.48 -27.32
N ASP A 42 -6.99 -29.15 -26.22
CA ASP A 42 -7.56 -28.86 -24.91
C ASP A 42 -7.14 -27.45 -24.49
N VAL A 43 -8.02 -26.48 -24.73
CA VAL A 43 -7.80 -25.06 -24.45
C VAL A 43 -7.71 -24.80 -22.94
N ASN A 44 -8.02 -25.79 -22.10
CA ASN A 44 -8.01 -25.65 -20.65
C ASN A 44 -6.64 -25.96 -20.01
N ASP A 45 -5.64 -26.30 -20.82
CA ASP A 45 -4.26 -26.42 -20.35
C ASP A 45 -3.64 -25.02 -20.21
N ALA A 46 -3.52 -24.54 -18.98
CA ALA A 46 -2.91 -23.25 -18.65
C ALA A 46 -1.46 -23.13 -19.15
N ALA A 47 -0.77 -24.24 -19.43
CA ALA A 47 0.54 -24.21 -20.08
C ALA A 47 0.42 -23.89 -21.57
N TYR A 48 -0.62 -24.39 -22.25
CA TYR A 48 -0.89 -24.16 -23.66
C TYR A 48 -1.27 -22.70 -23.93
N GLU A 49 -2.14 -22.12 -23.10
CA GLU A 49 -2.54 -20.71 -23.21
C GLU A 49 -1.32 -19.77 -23.11
N LYS A 50 -0.41 -20.02 -22.16
CA LYS A 50 0.83 -19.24 -22.00
C LYS A 50 1.77 -19.38 -23.20
N LEU A 51 1.89 -20.58 -23.76
CA LEU A 51 2.76 -20.83 -24.93
C LEU A 51 2.21 -20.16 -26.20
N VAL A 52 0.89 -20.19 -26.39
CA VAL A 52 0.22 -19.55 -27.52
C VAL A 52 0.31 -18.03 -27.41
N ASP A 53 0.02 -17.47 -26.23
CA ASP A 53 0.13 -16.02 -25.98
C ASP A 53 1.56 -15.51 -26.19
N ALA A 54 2.57 -16.24 -25.71
CA ALA A 54 3.97 -15.89 -25.93
C ALA A 54 4.35 -15.91 -27.42
N ARG A 55 3.92 -16.93 -28.17
CA ARG A 55 4.17 -17.02 -29.62
C ARG A 55 3.46 -15.90 -30.38
N LEU A 56 2.22 -15.58 -30.01
CA LEU A 56 1.42 -14.55 -30.67
C LEU A 56 2.02 -13.17 -30.45
N LYS A 57 2.39 -12.83 -29.21
CA LYS A 57 3.08 -11.57 -28.86
C LYS A 57 4.39 -11.41 -29.64
N LEU A 58 5.18 -12.48 -29.75
CA LEU A 58 6.46 -12.44 -30.43
C LEU A 58 6.30 -12.26 -31.96
N ARG A 59 5.27 -12.87 -32.55
CA ARG A 59 4.93 -12.67 -33.97
C ARG A 59 4.43 -11.26 -34.23
N ILE A 60 3.50 -10.74 -33.41
CA ILE A 60 3.00 -9.37 -33.55
C ILE A 60 4.15 -8.36 -33.43
N HIS A 61 5.06 -8.54 -32.47
CA HIS A 61 6.25 -7.69 -32.34
C HIS A 61 7.13 -7.71 -33.59
N LYS A 62 7.36 -8.89 -34.18
CA LYS A 62 8.21 -9.02 -35.37
C LYS A 62 7.52 -8.54 -36.65
N SER A 63 6.22 -8.77 -36.81
CA SER A 63 5.51 -8.55 -38.07
C SER A 63 4.87 -7.16 -38.18
N ALA A 64 4.53 -6.52 -37.06
CA ALA A 64 3.69 -5.33 -37.13
C ALA A 64 4.46 -4.04 -37.43
N GLY A 65 5.79 -3.99 -37.30
CA GLY A 65 6.53 -2.71 -37.36
C GLY A 65 6.03 -1.68 -36.32
N VAL A 66 5.17 -2.11 -35.39
CA VAL A 66 4.61 -1.31 -34.33
C VAL A 66 5.70 -1.19 -33.30
N VAL A 67 6.36 -0.04 -33.29
CA VAL A 67 7.14 0.41 -32.15
C VAL A 67 6.17 0.47 -30.99
N ILE A 68 6.11 -0.60 -30.19
CA ILE A 68 5.41 -0.56 -28.91
C ILE A 68 6.21 0.44 -28.07
N LYS A 69 5.77 1.70 -28.12
CA LYS A 69 6.29 2.74 -27.26
C LYS A 69 5.97 2.27 -25.85
N GLU A 70 6.99 1.79 -25.14
CA GLU A 70 6.85 1.39 -23.74
C GLU A 70 6.08 2.50 -23.03
N VAL A 71 4.86 2.18 -22.60
CA VAL A 71 4.04 3.12 -21.85
C VAL A 71 4.77 3.29 -20.53
N LYS A 72 5.55 4.37 -20.45
CA LYS A 72 6.32 4.70 -19.25
C LYS A 72 5.30 4.95 -18.14
N THR A 73 5.05 3.95 -17.32
CA THR A 73 4.17 4.07 -16.16
C THR A 73 4.82 5.04 -15.19
N ILE A 74 4.39 6.29 -15.23
CA ILE A 74 4.78 7.28 -14.25
C ILE A 74 4.17 6.84 -12.93
N ARG A 75 4.99 6.35 -12.00
CA ARG A 75 4.53 6.11 -10.63
C ARG A 75 4.21 7.46 -10.00
N LEU A 76 2.91 7.79 -9.94
CA LEU A 76 2.41 9.04 -9.33
C LEU A 76 2.43 9.00 -7.80
N TRP A 77 2.46 7.80 -7.21
CA TRP A 77 2.53 7.56 -5.76
C TRP A 77 3.64 8.33 -5.01
N PRO A 78 4.92 8.31 -5.45
CA PRO A 78 5.97 9.08 -4.79
C PRO A 78 5.74 10.60 -4.84
N ARG A 79 5.07 11.12 -5.88
CA ARG A 79 4.72 12.55 -5.96
C ARG A 79 3.59 12.92 -5.00
N ILE A 80 2.57 12.07 -4.90
CA ILE A 80 1.42 12.29 -4.01
C ILE A 80 1.84 12.15 -2.53
N ALA A 81 2.70 11.17 -2.23
CA ALA A 81 3.24 10.96 -0.88
C ALA A 81 4.06 12.17 -0.39
N GLY A 82 4.86 12.79 -1.26
CA GLY A 82 5.61 14.00 -0.92
C GLY A 82 4.71 15.19 -0.57
N ILE A 83 3.62 15.41 -1.31
CA ILE A 83 2.66 16.48 -1.04
C ILE A 83 1.93 16.23 0.29
N ALA A 84 1.47 15.00 0.53
CA ALA A 84 0.79 14.65 1.78
C ALA A 84 1.70 14.83 3.01
N ALA A 85 2.97 14.44 2.91
CA ALA A 85 3.95 14.63 3.99
C ALA A 85 4.24 16.11 4.26
N ALA A 86 4.36 16.93 3.21
CA ALA A 86 4.56 18.37 3.38
C ALA A 86 3.36 19.06 4.07
N VAL A 87 2.13 18.71 3.68
CA VAL A 87 0.91 19.22 4.32
C VAL A 87 0.83 18.76 5.78
N ALA A 88 1.13 17.48 6.07
CA ALA A 88 1.17 16.97 7.44
C ALA A 88 2.23 17.69 8.28
N ALA A 89 3.43 17.94 7.74
CA ALA A 89 4.49 18.64 8.46
C ALA A 89 4.12 20.11 8.75
N ILE A 90 3.49 20.81 7.79
CA ILE A 90 3.04 22.19 7.99
C ILE A 90 1.92 22.26 9.03
N THR A 91 0.93 21.36 8.94
CA THR A 91 -0.19 21.34 9.88
C THR A 91 0.26 21.00 11.30
N LEU A 92 1.13 19.99 11.46
CA LEU A 92 1.71 19.65 12.76
C LEU A 92 2.63 20.77 13.29
N GLY A 93 3.41 21.42 12.43
CA GLY A 93 4.26 22.54 12.81
C GLY A 93 3.44 23.75 13.31
N VAL A 94 2.38 24.12 12.60
CA VAL A 94 1.46 25.20 13.00
C VAL A 94 0.73 24.84 14.29
N TRP A 95 0.29 23.58 14.44
CA TRP A 95 -0.37 23.11 15.65
C TRP A 95 0.55 23.16 16.88
N LEU A 96 1.80 22.66 16.74
CA LEU A 96 2.80 22.69 17.80
C LEU A 96 3.20 24.12 18.18
N TYR A 97 3.34 25.00 17.19
CA TYR A 97 3.65 26.42 17.39
C TYR A 97 2.51 27.16 18.12
N ASN A 98 1.25 26.85 17.81
CA ASN A 98 0.10 27.42 18.52
C ASN A 98 0.02 26.89 19.97
N ILE A 99 0.36 25.62 20.20
CA ILE A 99 0.45 25.05 21.56
C ILE A 99 1.56 25.73 22.39
N SER A 100 2.71 26.03 21.79
CA SER A 100 3.80 26.71 22.51
C SER A 100 3.51 28.18 22.78
N ASN A 101 2.73 28.83 21.92
CA ASN A 101 2.38 30.24 22.02
C ASN A 101 1.02 30.50 22.69
N THR A 102 0.29 29.46 23.08
CA THR A 102 -0.84 29.63 23.99
C THR A 102 -0.23 30.02 25.33
N PRO A 103 -0.38 31.26 25.82
CA PRO A 103 -0.01 31.54 27.19
C PRO A 103 -0.80 30.57 28.04
N ARG A 104 -0.09 29.67 28.74
CA ARG A 104 -0.63 29.01 29.93
C ARG A 104 -0.86 30.13 30.95
N HIS A 105 -1.89 30.93 30.73
CA HIS A 105 -2.55 31.60 31.84
C HIS A 105 -3.01 30.46 32.73
N PRO A 106 -2.55 30.39 33.99
CA PRO A 106 -3.38 29.75 34.97
C PRO A 106 -4.69 30.52 34.91
N GLU A 107 -5.77 29.87 34.49
CA GLU A 107 -7.11 30.29 34.88
C GLU A 107 -7.23 30.11 36.40
N PHE A 108 -6.54 30.98 37.13
CA PHE A 108 -6.84 31.35 38.50
C PHE A 108 -7.30 32.81 38.46
N SER A 109 -8.41 33.06 37.79
CA SER A 109 -9.22 34.24 38.09
C SER A 109 -10.69 33.84 38.20
N SER A 110 -11.02 33.48 39.44
CA SER A 110 -12.24 33.92 40.13
C SER A 110 -13.56 33.23 39.75
N GLY A 111 -13.53 31.91 39.61
CA GLY A 111 -14.71 31.06 39.79
C GLY A 111 -14.67 30.38 41.16
N SER A 112 -15.53 30.83 42.08
CA SER A 112 -15.74 30.35 43.45
C SER A 112 -14.72 30.85 44.49
N PRO A 113 -15.13 31.68 45.47
CA PRO A 113 -14.35 31.80 46.69
C PRO A 113 -14.40 30.43 47.36
N LEU A 114 -13.27 29.72 47.40
CA LEU A 114 -13.08 28.70 48.45
C LEU A 114 -13.35 29.44 49.76
N ALA A 115 -14.50 29.15 50.37
CA ALA A 115 -14.81 29.53 51.73
C ALA A 115 -13.89 28.73 52.67
N ASN A 116 -12.61 29.09 52.68
CA ASN A 116 -11.74 28.86 53.81
C ASN A 116 -12.09 29.92 54.86
N ASP A 117 -13.31 29.85 55.38
CA ASP A 117 -13.70 30.54 56.61
C ASP A 117 -13.14 29.73 57.78
N VAL A 118 -11.82 29.77 57.91
CA VAL A 118 -11.15 29.31 59.12
C VAL A 118 -11.06 30.52 60.02
N ALA A 119 -12.06 30.68 60.89
CA ALA A 119 -12.03 31.71 61.92
C ALA A 119 -10.71 31.60 62.72
N PRO A 120 -10.09 32.72 63.12
CA PRO A 120 -8.86 32.70 63.89
C PRO A 120 -9.05 31.84 65.15
N GLY A 121 -8.12 30.91 65.39
CA GLY A 121 -8.17 30.02 66.54
C GLY A 121 -8.26 30.80 67.85
N LYS A 122 -9.24 30.49 68.70
CA LYS A 122 -9.43 31.15 69.99
C LYS A 122 -8.36 30.65 70.97
N HIS A 123 -7.60 31.56 71.57
CA HIS A 123 -6.70 31.23 72.67
C HIS A 123 -7.52 30.97 73.93
N THR A 124 -7.83 29.70 74.22
CA THR A 124 -8.51 29.31 75.46
C THR A 124 -7.60 28.52 76.38
N ALA A 125 -7.48 28.95 77.63
CA ALA A 125 -6.81 28.22 78.69
C ALA A 125 -7.84 27.76 79.73
N THR A 126 -7.83 26.49 80.09
CA THR A 126 -8.68 25.94 81.16
C THR A 126 -7.81 25.20 82.17
N LEU A 127 -8.09 25.39 83.46
CA LEU A 127 -7.42 24.66 84.54
C LEU A 127 -8.45 23.79 85.26
N THR A 128 -8.23 22.49 85.26
CA THR A 128 -9.04 21.54 86.04
C THR A 128 -8.36 21.27 87.37
N LEU A 129 -9.04 21.59 88.46
CA LEU A 129 -8.57 21.39 89.83
C LEU A 129 -8.72 19.91 90.23
N ALA A 130 -7.94 19.47 91.22
CA ALA A 130 -7.95 18.08 91.71
C ALA A 130 -9.33 17.62 92.25
N ASN A 131 -10.23 18.55 92.56
CA ASN A 131 -11.61 18.30 92.97
C ASN A 131 -12.62 18.25 91.80
N GLY A 132 -12.13 18.19 90.55
CA GLY A 132 -12.96 18.08 89.35
C GLY A 132 -13.58 19.39 88.85
N LYS A 133 -13.33 20.52 89.53
CA LYS A 133 -13.82 21.83 89.09
C LYS A 133 -12.93 22.41 87.99
N THR A 134 -13.53 22.77 86.85
CA THR A 134 -12.82 23.42 85.73
C THR A 134 -13.01 24.93 85.77
N ILE A 135 -11.92 25.69 85.65
CA ILE A 135 -11.90 27.15 85.58
C ILE A 135 -11.44 27.55 84.18
N ASN A 136 -12.16 28.47 83.53
CA ASN A 136 -11.76 29.06 82.26
C ASN A 136 -10.93 30.33 82.54
N LEU A 137 -9.65 30.31 82.18
CA LEU A 137 -8.68 31.39 82.43
C LEU A 137 -8.61 32.40 81.28
N SER A 138 -9.39 32.22 80.22
CA SER A 138 -9.23 32.96 78.96
C SER A 138 -9.67 34.44 79.02
N ASP A 139 -10.41 34.84 80.06
CA ASP A 139 -10.97 36.19 80.21
C ASP A 139 -10.37 36.98 81.41
N ALA A 140 -9.40 36.39 82.13
CA ALA A 140 -8.73 37.07 83.23
C ALA A 140 -7.65 38.02 82.70
N LYS A 141 -8.05 39.21 82.22
CA LYS A 141 -7.11 40.33 82.03
C LYS A 141 -6.70 40.89 83.38
N THR A 142 -5.65 40.35 83.96
CA THR A 142 -4.87 41.04 85.00
C THR A 142 -3.42 40.64 84.78
N GLY A 143 -2.61 41.61 84.34
CA GLY A 143 -1.17 41.44 84.12
C GLY A 143 -0.41 41.32 85.43
#